data_AF-A0A934VCV9-F1
#
_entry.id   AF-A0A934VCV9-F1
#
_cell.length_a   1.000
_cell.length_b   1.000
_cell.length_c   1.000
_cell.angle_alpha   90.00
_cell.angle_beta   90.00
_cell.angle_gamma   90.00
#
_symmetry.space_group_name_H-M   'P 1'
#
loop_
_entity.id
_entity.type
_entity.pdbx_description
1 polymer ?
#
loop_
_entity_poly.entity_id
_entity_poly.type
_entity_poly.pdbx_seq_one_letter_code
_entity_poly.pdbx_strand_id
1 'polypeptide(L)'
;MISTHHFPTRLLALSLMFLIALIFAFRAPAGQGGEVEVAQRHSAFGAGESLATDKLEEEPSAVTAEPVLHRSIKYVGKYHLMVLHFPIAFLLAAMVVHWYALVTGRGSATVAVLLWFGTFGAIAAAALGWMYAYDSVYFGDDEQILLWHRWLGTGTAVVSVVVALARKRLGPKALAFALTICAGLVAAAAHFGASLVYGADFLKKF
;
A
#
# COMPACT_ATOMS: atom_id res chain seq x y z
N MET A 1 -16.88 21.87 41.74
CA MET A 1 -17.06 20.49 41.24
C MET A 1 -16.43 20.39 39.86
N ILE A 2 -15.26 19.76 39.76
CA ILE A 2 -14.51 19.58 38.51
C ILE A 2 -14.97 18.26 37.90
N SER A 3 -15.75 18.32 36.84
CA SER A 3 -16.17 17.15 36.06
C SER A 3 -14.99 16.66 35.22
N THR A 4 -14.37 15.56 35.66
CA THR A 4 -13.34 14.87 34.90
C THR A 4 -14.02 14.14 33.73
N HIS A 5 -14.02 14.74 32.55
CA HIS A 5 -14.42 14.06 31.32
C HIS A 5 -13.46 12.89 31.04
N HIS A 6 -13.76 11.72 31.59
CA HIS A 6 -13.17 10.43 31.22
C HIS A 6 -13.69 10.07 29.83
N PHE A 7 -13.05 10.63 28.78
CA PHE A 7 -13.32 10.27 27.39
C PHE A 7 -12.70 8.88 27.09
N PRO A 8 -13.31 8.04 26.24
CA PRO A 8 -13.17 6.60 26.32
C PRO A 8 -11.83 6.17 25.72
N THR A 9 -10.89 5.86 26.61
CA THR A 9 -9.67 5.10 26.32
C THR A 9 -9.94 3.83 25.51
N ARG A 10 -11.16 3.29 25.63
CA ARG A 10 -11.68 2.16 24.85
C ARG A 10 -11.71 2.39 23.34
N LEU A 11 -12.03 3.59 22.85
CA LEU A 11 -12.04 3.84 21.39
C LEU A 11 -10.63 3.84 20.80
N LEU A 12 -9.69 4.46 21.52
CA LEU A 12 -8.28 4.55 21.14
C LEU A 12 -7.60 3.17 21.21
N ALA A 13 -7.93 2.38 22.24
CA ALA A 13 -7.51 1.00 22.38
C ALA A 13 -8.10 0.10 21.29
N LEU A 14 -9.38 0.25 20.92
CA LEU A 14 -10.00 -0.53 19.84
C LEU A 14 -9.39 -0.21 18.47
N SER A 15 -9.08 1.06 18.18
CA SER A 15 -8.37 1.42 16.95
C SER A 15 -6.92 0.88 16.94
N LEU A 16 -6.24 0.85 18.08
CA LEU A 16 -4.90 0.27 18.21
C LEU A 16 -4.92 -1.26 18.11
N MET A 17 -5.95 -1.92 18.64
CA MET A 17 -6.14 -3.37 18.52
C MET A 17 -6.54 -3.76 17.10
N PHE A 18 -7.38 -2.97 16.42
CA PHE A 18 -7.68 -3.15 15.01
C PHE A 18 -6.44 -2.94 14.13
N LEU A 19 -5.60 -1.96 14.48
CA LEU A 19 -4.31 -1.71 13.83
C LEU A 19 -3.35 -2.90 13.96
N ILE A 20 -3.20 -3.43 15.18
CA ILE A 20 -2.37 -4.60 15.47
C ILE A 20 -2.93 -5.82 14.73
N ALA A 21 -4.25 -6.03 14.77
CA ALA A 21 -4.90 -7.13 14.05
C ALA A 21 -4.70 -7.03 12.52
N LEU A 22 -4.73 -5.82 11.94
CA LEU A 22 -4.45 -5.62 10.51
C LEU A 22 -2.98 -5.92 10.17
N ILE A 23 -2.04 -5.47 10.99
CA ILE A 23 -0.60 -5.73 10.79
C ILE A 23 -0.29 -7.22 10.87
N PHE A 24 -0.90 -7.95 11.82
CA PHE A 24 -0.71 -9.40 11.96
C PHE A 24 -1.46 -10.23 10.91
N ALA A 25 -2.64 -9.80 10.46
CA ALA A 25 -3.40 -10.49 9.42
C ALA A 25 -2.75 -10.42 8.03
N PHE A 26 -1.88 -9.43 7.78
CA PHE A 26 -1.19 -9.25 6.50
C PHE A 26 0.33 -9.48 6.58
N ARG A 27 0.83 -10.08 7.67
CA ARG A 27 2.17 -10.67 7.73
C ARG A 27 2.20 -11.87 6.77
N ALA A 28 2.78 -11.67 5.58
CA ALA A 28 3.05 -12.77 4.66
C ALA A 28 3.84 -13.88 5.42
N PRO A 29 3.45 -15.16 5.32
CA PRO A 29 4.26 -16.24 5.87
C PRO A 29 5.64 -16.16 5.22
N ALA A 30 6.67 -15.98 6.04
CA ALA A 30 8.05 -16.12 5.59
C ALA A 30 8.20 -17.51 4.96
N GLY A 31 8.83 -17.55 3.79
CA GLY A 31 8.83 -18.69 2.88
C GLY A 31 9.03 -20.06 3.53
N GLN A 32 8.11 -20.96 3.22
CA GLN A 32 8.36 -22.40 3.17
C GLN A 32 7.81 -22.86 1.82
N GLY A 33 8.68 -23.04 0.83
CA GLY A 33 8.24 -23.51 -0.48
C GLY A 33 9.30 -23.52 -1.58
N GLY A 34 10.59 -23.36 -1.27
CA GLY A 34 11.63 -23.22 -2.30
C GLY A 34 12.70 -24.33 -2.34
N GLU A 35 12.81 -25.20 -1.33
CA GLU A 35 13.95 -26.12 -1.24
C GLU A 35 13.68 -27.51 -1.84
N VAL A 36 12.43 -27.90 -2.07
CA VAL A 36 12.11 -29.25 -2.57
C VAL A 36 12.10 -29.32 -4.10
N GLU A 37 11.77 -28.23 -4.82
CA GLU A 37 11.63 -28.26 -6.28
C GLU A 37 12.98 -28.17 -7.02
N VAL A 38 13.99 -27.54 -6.42
CA VAL A 38 15.32 -27.35 -7.05
C VAL A 38 16.15 -28.64 -7.05
N ALA A 39 15.98 -29.50 -6.04
CA ALA A 39 16.75 -30.74 -5.93
C ALA A 39 16.37 -31.81 -6.98
N GLN A 40 15.14 -31.75 -7.52
CA GLN A 40 14.65 -32.76 -8.48
C GLN A 40 15.03 -32.45 -9.94
N ARG A 41 15.43 -31.21 -10.24
CA ARG A 41 15.81 -30.80 -11.61
C ARG A 41 17.25 -31.16 -12.00
N HIS A 42 18.13 -31.42 -11.03
CA HIS A 42 19.54 -31.74 -11.32
C HIS A 42 19.83 -33.24 -11.51
N SER A 43 18.88 -34.14 -11.23
CA SER A 43 19.06 -35.59 -11.44
C SER A 43 18.54 -36.10 -12.80
N ALA A 44 17.85 -35.27 -13.58
CA ALA A 44 17.20 -35.68 -14.83
C ALA A 44 17.98 -35.35 -16.11
N PHE A 45 19.13 -34.68 -16.02
CA PHE A 45 19.91 -34.23 -17.20
C PHE A 45 20.93 -35.28 -17.73
N GLY A 46 20.74 -36.57 -17.41
CA GLY A 46 21.79 -37.58 -17.58
C GLY A 46 21.44 -38.85 -18.36
N ALA A 47 20.34 -38.93 -19.11
CA ALA A 47 20.05 -40.13 -19.90
C ALA A 47 19.24 -39.86 -21.17
N GLY A 48 19.81 -40.23 -22.32
CA GLY A 48 19.05 -40.62 -23.52
C GLY A 48 19.17 -39.67 -24.71
N GLU A 49 20.23 -39.83 -25.49
CA GLU A 49 20.33 -39.33 -26.85
C GLU A 49 19.57 -40.27 -27.84
N SER A 50 18.91 -39.66 -28.83
CA SER A 50 18.46 -40.23 -30.11
C SER A 50 17.22 -41.14 -30.14
N LEU A 51 16.13 -40.64 -30.75
CA LEU A 51 15.51 -41.24 -31.95
C LEU A 51 14.25 -40.47 -32.43
N ALA A 52 14.32 -40.05 -33.69
CA ALA A 52 13.24 -39.92 -34.68
C ALA A 52 12.02 -39.00 -34.41
N THR A 53 11.99 -37.96 -35.25
CA THR A 53 10.88 -37.24 -35.88
C THR A 53 9.48 -37.88 -35.89
N ASP A 54 8.50 -36.97 -35.89
CA ASP A 54 7.15 -37.08 -36.47
C ASP A 54 6.02 -37.47 -35.49
N LYS A 55 5.43 -36.45 -34.86
CA LYS A 55 4.06 -36.04 -35.14
C LYS A 55 3.68 -34.77 -34.38
N LEU A 56 3.12 -33.83 -35.12
CA LEU A 56 2.37 -32.67 -34.65
C LEU A 56 1.12 -33.17 -33.94
N GLU A 57 1.17 -33.21 -32.62
CA GLU A 57 -0.03 -33.09 -31.78
C GLU A 57 0.08 -31.73 -31.10
N GLU A 58 -0.58 -30.73 -31.71
CA GLU A 58 -1.01 -29.53 -31.01
C GLU A 58 -1.97 -30.00 -29.90
N GLU A 59 -1.42 -30.28 -28.73
CA GLU A 59 -2.16 -30.31 -27.47
C GLU A 59 -2.87 -28.95 -27.33
N PRO A 60 -4.21 -28.89 -27.43
CA PRO A 60 -4.93 -27.64 -27.28
C PRO A 60 -4.78 -27.21 -25.83
N SER A 61 -3.87 -26.25 -25.64
CA SER A 61 -3.69 -25.39 -24.47
C SER A 61 -4.76 -25.65 -23.40
N ALA A 62 -4.42 -26.47 -22.41
CA ALA A 62 -5.05 -26.40 -21.12
C ALA A 62 -4.72 -25.02 -20.54
N VAL A 63 -5.45 -24.01 -21.00
CA VAL A 63 -5.61 -22.73 -20.33
C VAL A 63 -6.19 -23.12 -18.98
N THR A 64 -5.31 -23.31 -18.00
CA THR A 64 -5.72 -23.53 -16.61
C THR A 64 -6.65 -22.39 -16.29
N ALA A 65 -7.94 -22.71 -16.16
CA ALA A 65 -8.97 -21.74 -15.88
C ALA A 65 -8.74 -21.28 -14.43
N GLU A 66 -7.86 -20.29 -14.27
CA GLU A 66 -7.69 -19.57 -13.01
C GLU A 66 -9.08 -19.26 -12.44
N PRO A 67 -9.34 -19.55 -11.15
CA PRO A 67 -10.66 -19.40 -10.56
C PRO A 67 -11.21 -17.99 -10.88
N VAL A 68 -12.46 -17.88 -11.33
CA VAL A 68 -13.09 -16.61 -11.74
C VAL A 68 -12.95 -15.50 -10.68
N LEU A 69 -12.89 -15.89 -9.41
CA LEU A 69 -12.65 -15.02 -8.27
C LEU A 69 -11.27 -14.35 -8.32
N HIS A 70 -10.22 -15.13 -8.62
CA HIS A 70 -8.84 -14.66 -8.68
C HIS A 70 -8.67 -13.59 -9.76
N ARG A 71 -9.24 -13.85 -10.94
CA ARG A 71 -9.30 -12.91 -12.05
C ARG A 71 -10.02 -11.61 -11.66
N SER A 72 -11.14 -11.70 -10.95
CA SER A 72 -11.95 -10.53 -10.54
C SER A 72 -11.23 -9.63 -9.53
N ILE A 73 -10.55 -10.22 -8.54
CA ILE A 73 -9.77 -9.49 -7.52
C ILE A 73 -8.67 -8.64 -8.19
N LYS A 74 -7.98 -9.21 -9.18
CA LYS A 74 -6.93 -8.52 -9.94
C LYS A 74 -7.46 -7.34 -10.75
N TYR A 75 -8.61 -7.50 -11.42
CA TYR A 75 -9.23 -6.40 -12.17
C TYR A 75 -9.64 -5.24 -11.27
N VAL A 76 -10.18 -5.54 -10.09
CA VAL A 76 -10.53 -4.52 -9.10
C VAL A 76 -9.27 -3.83 -8.56
N GLY A 77 -8.19 -4.58 -8.32
CA GLY A 77 -6.91 -4.04 -7.87
C GLY A 77 -6.32 -2.97 -8.80
N LYS A 78 -6.56 -3.03 -10.12
CA LYS A 78 -6.09 -2.02 -11.09
C LYS A 78 -6.63 -0.61 -10.82
N TYR A 79 -7.80 -0.48 -10.18
CA TYR A 79 -8.34 0.82 -9.79
C TYR A 79 -7.50 1.51 -8.71
N HIS A 80 -6.52 0.82 -8.10
CA HIS A 80 -5.53 1.44 -7.23
C HIS A 80 -4.89 2.68 -7.87
N LEU A 81 -4.53 2.63 -9.16
CA LEU A 81 -3.96 3.76 -9.90
C LEU A 81 -4.89 4.97 -10.00
N MET A 82 -6.20 4.73 -10.03
CA MET A 82 -7.18 5.82 -10.04
C MET A 82 -7.34 6.38 -8.62
N VAL A 83 -7.47 5.49 -7.65
CA VAL A 83 -7.78 5.85 -6.25
C VAL A 83 -6.58 6.48 -5.53
N LEU A 84 -5.34 6.18 -5.92
CA LEU A 84 -4.14 6.75 -5.29
C LEU A 84 -4.02 8.27 -5.41
N HIS A 85 -4.69 8.89 -6.38
CA HIS A 85 -4.62 10.34 -6.57
C HIS A 85 -5.31 11.10 -5.43
N PHE A 86 -6.36 10.51 -4.84
CA PHE A 86 -7.10 11.11 -3.74
C PHE A 86 -6.25 11.32 -2.49
N PRO A 87 -5.59 10.29 -1.90
CA PRO A 87 -4.75 10.51 -0.73
C PRO A 87 -3.59 11.45 -1.02
N ILE A 88 -2.97 11.38 -2.21
CA ILE A 88 -1.86 12.28 -2.59
C ILE A 88 -2.36 13.73 -2.58
N ALA A 89 -3.40 14.05 -3.36
CA ALA A 89 -3.89 15.41 -3.50
C ALA A 89 -4.43 15.96 -2.18
N PHE A 90 -5.28 15.21 -1.49
CA PHE A 90 -5.97 15.72 -0.30
C PHE A 90 -5.07 15.83 0.93
N LEU A 91 -4.13 14.90 1.17
CA LEU A 91 -3.22 15.00 2.31
C LEU A 91 -2.19 16.11 2.11
N LEU A 92 -1.69 16.29 0.88
CA LEU A 92 -0.82 17.44 0.55
C LEU A 92 -1.57 18.76 0.67
N ALA A 93 -2.80 18.86 0.15
CA ALA A 93 -3.63 20.05 0.29
C ALA A 93 -3.94 20.35 1.75
N ALA A 94 -4.28 19.34 2.57
CA ALA A 94 -4.53 19.51 4.00
C ALA A 94 -3.31 20.10 4.71
N MET A 95 -2.10 19.60 4.40
CA MET A 95 -0.85 20.15 4.91
C MET A 95 -0.70 21.62 4.53
N VAL A 96 -0.77 21.96 3.23
CA VAL A 96 -0.55 23.32 2.74
C VAL A 96 -1.57 24.30 3.33
N VAL A 97 -2.86 23.94 3.31
CA VAL A 97 -3.93 24.80 3.86
C VAL A 97 -3.76 25.01 5.36
N HIS A 98 -3.35 23.98 6.11
CA HIS A 98 -3.12 24.13 7.55
C HIS A 98 -1.91 25.00 7.85
N TRP A 99 -0.82 24.87 7.10
CA TRP A 99 0.34 25.77 7.23
C TRP A 99 -0.01 27.22 6.90
N TYR A 100 -0.78 27.46 5.84
CA TYR A 100 -1.28 28.78 5.49
C TYR A 100 -2.17 29.37 6.62
N ALA A 101 -3.06 28.55 7.19
CA ALA A 101 -3.90 28.93 8.32
C ALA A 101 -3.08 29.36 9.55
N LEU A 102 -1.94 28.69 9.81
CA LEU A 102 -1.03 29.06 10.89
C LEU A 102 -0.33 30.40 10.67
N VAL A 103 0.15 30.65 9.45
CA VAL A 103 0.85 31.90 9.12
C VAL A 103 -0.11 33.09 9.14
N THR A 104 -1.35 32.89 8.70
CA THR A 104 -2.36 33.96 8.61
C THR A 104 -3.22 34.12 9.85
N GLY A 105 -3.14 33.20 10.81
CA GLY A 105 -4.01 33.16 11.99
C GLY A 105 -5.48 32.85 11.69
N ARG A 106 -5.81 32.40 10.47
CA ARG A 106 -7.18 32.12 10.04
C ARG A 106 -7.45 30.62 10.14
N GLY A 107 -8.29 30.21 11.08
CA GLY A 107 -8.76 28.83 11.17
C GLY A 107 -9.50 28.39 9.90
N SER A 108 -9.29 27.15 9.46
CA SER A 108 -9.91 26.61 8.24
C SER A 108 -10.58 25.27 8.51
N ALA A 109 -11.92 25.25 8.45
CA ALA A 109 -12.70 24.01 8.51
C ALA A 109 -12.35 23.06 7.35
N THR A 110 -11.83 23.60 6.25
CA THR A 110 -11.40 22.87 5.05
C THR A 110 -10.33 21.82 5.37
N VAL A 111 -9.42 22.07 6.32
CA VAL A 111 -8.38 21.10 6.72
C VAL A 111 -8.99 19.77 7.17
N ALA A 112 -10.09 19.83 7.93
CA ALA A 112 -10.76 18.63 8.40
C ALA A 112 -11.39 17.82 7.27
N VAL A 113 -11.99 18.52 6.30
CA VAL A 113 -12.61 17.90 5.13
C VAL A 113 -11.55 17.21 4.27
N LEU A 114 -10.48 17.94 3.93
CA LEU A 114 -9.35 17.42 3.15
C LEU A 114 -8.71 16.21 3.83
N LEU A 115 -8.46 16.29 5.14
CA LEU A 115 -7.87 15.18 5.88
C LEU A 115 -8.75 13.93 5.83
N TRP A 116 -10.06 14.03 6.04
CA TRP A 116 -10.95 12.86 6.00
C TRP A 116 -11.04 12.24 4.60
N PHE A 117 -11.19 13.05 3.55
CA PHE A 117 -11.19 12.54 2.17
C PHE A 117 -9.85 11.89 1.81
N GLY A 118 -8.73 12.49 2.25
CA GLY A 118 -7.40 11.90 2.11
C GLY A 118 -7.27 10.57 2.84
N THR A 119 -7.78 10.47 4.06
CA THR A 119 -7.78 9.24 4.86
C THR A 119 -8.60 8.13 4.21
N PHE A 120 -9.84 8.42 3.76
CA PHE A 120 -10.65 7.42 3.08
C PHE A 120 -10.01 6.97 1.76
N GLY A 121 -9.46 7.92 1.00
CA GLY A 121 -8.68 7.62 -0.20
C GLY A 121 -7.47 6.73 0.10
N ALA A 122 -6.73 6.99 1.18
CA ALA A 122 -5.57 6.20 1.57
C ALA A 122 -5.93 4.77 1.96
N ILE A 123 -7.02 4.58 2.71
CA ILE A 123 -7.54 3.26 3.07
C ILE A 123 -7.94 2.49 1.82
N ALA A 124 -8.72 3.12 0.93
CA ALA A 124 -9.17 2.48 -0.31
C ALA A 124 -7.98 2.14 -1.23
N ALA A 125 -7.03 3.06 -1.39
CA ALA A 125 -5.82 2.83 -2.16
C ALA A 125 -5.00 1.66 -1.57
N ALA A 126 -4.77 1.63 -0.26
CA ALA A 126 -4.05 0.54 0.38
C ALA A 126 -4.76 -0.81 0.15
N ALA A 127 -6.06 -0.90 0.40
CA ALA A 127 -6.83 -2.13 0.19
C ALA A 127 -6.73 -2.64 -1.25
N LEU A 128 -6.93 -1.76 -2.24
CA LEU A 128 -6.81 -2.10 -3.66
C LEU A 128 -5.37 -2.49 -4.05
N GLY A 129 -4.37 -1.85 -3.46
CA GLY A 129 -2.96 -2.16 -3.68
C GLY A 129 -2.58 -3.55 -3.19
N TRP A 130 -3.08 -3.96 -2.02
CA TRP A 130 -2.89 -5.32 -1.50
C TRP A 130 -3.60 -6.38 -2.36
N MET A 131 -4.79 -6.07 -2.89
CA MET A 131 -5.49 -6.96 -3.85
C MET A 131 -4.71 -7.11 -5.16
N TYR A 132 -4.07 -6.04 -5.65
CA TYR A 132 -3.25 -6.09 -6.85
C TYR A 132 -1.94 -6.87 -6.64
N ALA A 133 -1.34 -6.75 -5.46
CA ALA A 133 -0.06 -7.37 -5.13
C ALA A 133 -0.12 -8.90 -4.93
N TYR A 134 -1.30 -9.51 -4.80
CA TYR A 134 -1.47 -10.93 -4.51
C TYR A 134 -0.77 -11.86 -5.52
N ASP A 135 -0.65 -11.41 -6.76
CA ASP A 135 -0.22 -12.22 -7.90
C ASP A 135 0.95 -11.57 -8.66
N SER A 136 1.53 -10.52 -8.07
CA SER A 136 2.61 -9.74 -8.67
C SER A 136 3.94 -10.26 -8.17
N VAL A 137 4.68 -10.99 -9.02
CA VAL A 137 6.04 -11.44 -8.71
C VAL A 137 7.02 -10.43 -9.25
N TYR A 138 7.80 -9.82 -8.36
CA TYR A 138 8.93 -8.95 -8.70
C TYR A 138 10.22 -9.68 -8.31
N PHE A 139 11.31 -9.46 -9.07
CA PHE A 139 12.61 -10.08 -8.84
C PHE A 139 13.69 -9.01 -8.69
N GLY A 140 14.72 -9.27 -7.88
CA GLY A 140 15.85 -8.36 -7.70
C GLY A 140 15.49 -7.07 -6.97
N ASP A 141 16.01 -5.94 -7.43
CA ASP A 141 15.84 -4.64 -6.77
C ASP A 141 14.38 -4.17 -6.69
N ASP A 142 13.54 -4.59 -7.65
CA ASP A 142 12.12 -4.23 -7.69
C ASP A 142 11.32 -4.84 -6.53
N GLU A 143 11.76 -5.98 -5.98
CA GLU A 143 11.12 -6.58 -4.80
C GLU A 143 11.24 -5.68 -3.58
N GLN A 144 12.43 -5.09 -3.36
CA GLN A 144 12.66 -4.17 -2.25
C GLN A 144 11.87 -2.88 -2.43
N ILE A 145 11.85 -2.34 -3.66
CA ILE A 145 11.06 -1.14 -3.99
C ILE A 145 9.57 -1.40 -3.73
N LEU A 146 9.06 -2.58 -4.12
CA LEU A 146 7.67 -2.96 -3.84
C LEU A 146 7.40 -3.05 -2.34
N LEU A 147 8.31 -3.65 -1.56
CA LEU A 147 8.16 -3.76 -0.11
C LEU A 147 8.07 -2.38 0.53
N TRP A 148 8.96 -1.45 0.16
CA TRP A 148 8.91 -0.07 0.64
C TRP A 148 7.61 0.63 0.24
N HIS A 149 7.20 0.51 -1.02
CA HIS A 149 5.95 1.10 -1.52
C HIS A 149 4.73 0.61 -0.72
N ARG A 150 4.61 -0.71 -0.49
CA ARG A 150 3.49 -1.32 0.25
C ARG A 150 3.41 -0.83 1.69
N TRP A 151 4.55 -0.79 2.39
CA TRP A 151 4.59 -0.37 3.78
C TRP A 151 4.40 1.14 3.94
N LEU A 152 4.94 1.96 3.03
CA LEU A 152 4.71 3.40 3.05
C LEU A 152 3.26 3.75 2.73
N GLY A 153 2.63 3.07 1.76
CA GLY A 153 1.20 3.25 1.46
C GLY A 153 0.30 2.85 2.62
N THR A 154 0.56 1.67 3.22
CA THR A 154 -0.20 1.20 4.40
C THR A 154 0.03 2.10 5.61
N GLY A 155 1.28 2.51 5.85
CA GLY A 155 1.64 3.45 6.90
C GLY A 155 0.95 4.81 6.73
N THR A 156 0.84 5.31 5.50
CA THR A 156 0.08 6.54 5.20
C THR A 156 -1.38 6.40 5.61
N ALA A 157 -2.04 5.29 5.25
CA ALA A 157 -3.43 5.03 5.63
C ALA A 157 -3.58 5.04 7.16
N VAL A 158 -2.75 4.29 7.86
CA VAL A 158 -2.72 4.19 9.32
C VAL A 158 -2.53 5.56 9.98
N VAL A 159 -1.45 6.26 9.62
CA VAL A 159 -1.09 7.54 10.24
C VAL A 159 -2.19 8.56 9.97
N SER A 160 -2.73 8.61 8.74
CA SER A 160 -3.80 9.55 8.42
C SER A 160 -5.06 9.33 9.26
N VAL A 161 -5.44 8.08 9.55
CA VAL A 161 -6.56 7.76 10.47
C VAL A 161 -6.27 8.29 11.87
N VAL A 162 -5.08 8.01 12.40
CA VAL A 162 -4.69 8.48 13.74
C VAL A 162 -4.73 10.00 13.81
N VAL A 163 -4.20 10.69 12.81
CA VAL A 163 -4.20 12.16 12.74
C VAL A 163 -5.62 12.70 12.61
N ALA A 164 -6.48 12.10 11.77
CA ALA A 164 -7.88 12.51 11.61
C ALA A 164 -8.67 12.42 12.92
N LEU A 165 -8.48 11.35 13.68
CA LEU A 165 -9.13 11.14 14.98
C LEU A 165 -8.55 12.03 16.08
N ALA A 166 -7.23 12.23 16.09
CA ALA A 166 -6.54 13.04 17.09
C ALA A 166 -6.63 14.55 16.83
N ARG A 167 -7.03 15.00 15.62
CA ARG A 167 -6.93 16.42 15.19
C ARG A 167 -7.52 17.44 16.17
N LYS A 168 -8.63 17.10 16.85
CA LYS A 168 -9.31 18.01 17.78
C LYS A 168 -8.57 18.15 19.11
N ARG A 169 -7.66 17.22 19.42
CA ARG A 169 -6.81 17.21 20.62
C ARG A 169 -5.41 17.73 20.34
N LEU A 170 -4.98 17.71 19.09
CA LEU A 170 -3.69 18.25 18.68
C LEU A 170 -3.75 19.78 18.68
N GLY A 171 -2.75 20.40 19.31
CA GLY A 171 -2.52 21.83 19.15
C GLY A 171 -2.13 22.18 17.70
N PRO A 172 -2.23 23.45 17.30
CA PRO A 172 -2.01 23.91 15.92
C PRO A 172 -0.67 23.45 15.32
N LYS A 173 0.42 23.57 16.08
CA LYS A 173 1.78 23.15 15.66
C LYS A 173 1.91 21.62 15.56
N ALA A 174 1.32 20.89 16.50
CA ALA A 174 1.36 19.42 16.49
C ALA A 174 0.55 18.85 15.31
N LEU A 175 -0.59 19.45 14.98
CA LEU A 175 -1.36 19.08 13.80
C LEU A 175 -0.60 19.39 12.49
N ALA A 176 0.12 20.52 12.43
CA ALA A 176 0.95 20.83 11.27
C ALA A 176 2.07 19.81 11.06
N PHE A 177 2.78 19.47 12.14
CA PHE A 177 3.81 18.44 12.11
C PHE A 177 3.25 17.07 11.67
N ALA A 178 2.10 16.68 12.23
CA ALA A 178 1.44 15.43 11.88
C ALA A 178 0.99 15.38 10.40
N LEU A 179 0.43 16.48 9.88
CA LEU A 179 0.07 16.60 8.46
C LEU A 179 1.30 16.59 7.54
N THR A 180 2.41 17.20 7.96
CA THR A 180 3.69 17.11 7.24
C THR A 180 4.20 15.68 7.18
N ILE A 181 4.07 14.90 8.25
CA ILE A 181 4.40 13.47 8.24
C ILE A 181 3.50 12.71 7.26
N CYS A 182 2.18 12.92 7.29
CA CYS A 182 1.26 12.29 6.33
C CYS A 182 1.64 12.61 4.88
N ALA A 183 1.91 13.89 4.59
CA ALA A 183 2.35 14.36 3.28
C ALA A 183 3.68 13.73 2.84
N GLY A 184 4.66 13.62 3.75
CA GLY A 184 5.94 12.98 3.47
C GLY A 184 5.80 11.49 3.17
N LEU A 185 4.99 10.77 3.96
CA LEU A 185 4.72 9.35 3.75
C LEU A 185 4.03 9.09 2.41
N VAL A 186 3.00 9.86 2.06
CA VAL A 186 2.28 9.68 0.78
C VAL A 186 3.17 10.04 -0.41
N ALA A 187 4.02 11.06 -0.28
CA ALA A 187 4.98 11.43 -1.32
C ALA A 187 6.05 10.36 -1.51
N ALA A 188 6.58 9.78 -0.43
CA ALA A 188 7.53 8.67 -0.50
C ALA A 188 6.88 7.44 -1.14
N ALA A 189 5.66 7.07 -0.72
CA ALA A 189 4.91 5.98 -1.34
C ALA A 189 4.70 6.22 -2.84
N ALA A 190 4.34 7.44 -3.24
CA ALA A 190 4.19 7.82 -4.64
C ALA A 190 5.50 7.71 -5.44
N HIS A 191 6.63 8.13 -4.84
CA HIS A 191 7.95 8.01 -5.46
C HIS A 191 8.31 6.55 -5.77
N PHE A 192 8.24 5.66 -4.77
CA PHE A 192 8.52 4.23 -4.99
C PHE A 192 7.51 3.58 -5.93
N GLY A 193 6.25 4.00 -5.90
CA GLY A 193 5.23 3.54 -6.84
C GLY A 193 5.55 3.91 -8.28
N ALA A 194 6.04 5.13 -8.52
CA ALA A 194 6.51 5.55 -9.84
C ALA A 194 7.75 4.79 -10.28
N SER A 195 8.70 4.51 -9.37
CA SER A 195 9.90 3.72 -9.66
C SER A 195 9.59 2.29 -10.10
N LEU A 196 8.50 1.67 -9.63
CA LEU A 196 8.05 0.36 -10.10
C LEU A 196 7.54 0.37 -11.55
N VAL A 197 7.02 1.51 -12.02
CA VAL A 197 6.46 1.65 -13.38
C VAL A 197 7.51 2.12 -14.38
N TYR A 198 8.38 3.04 -13.97
CA TYR A 198 9.33 3.72 -14.85
C TYR A 198 10.80 3.34 -14.63
N GLY A 199 11.09 2.49 -13.62
CA GLY A 199 12.44 2.09 -13.21
C GLY A 199 13.06 3.04 -12.17
N ALA A 200 13.97 2.50 -11.35
CA ALA A 200 14.61 3.22 -10.24
C ALA A 200 15.40 4.48 -10.64
N ASP A 201 15.84 4.57 -11.90
CA ASP A 201 16.61 5.70 -12.43
C ASP A 201 15.77 6.74 -13.19
N PHE A 202 14.43 6.73 -13.03
CA PHE A 202 13.55 7.66 -13.74
C PHE A 202 13.94 9.14 -13.60
N LEU A 203 14.43 9.57 -12.43
CA LEU A 203 14.87 10.95 -12.19
C LEU A 203 16.32 11.23 -12.60
N LYS A 204 17.15 10.20 -12.85
CA LYS A 204 18.55 10.37 -13.27
C LYS A 204 18.71 10.49 -14.80
N LYS A 205 17.62 10.32 -15.55
CA LYS A 205 17.62 10.29 -17.01
C LYS A 205 17.46 11.68 -17.67
N PHE A 206 17.47 12.75 -16.88
CA PHE A 206 17.41 14.14 -17.31
C PHE A 206 18.57 14.92 -16.65
#